data_AF-A0A392S5I2-F1
#
_entry.id   AF-A0A392S5I2-F1
#
_cell.length_a   1.000
_cell.length_b   1.000
_cell.length_c   1.000
_cell.angle_alpha   90.00
_cell.angle_beta   90.00
_cell.angle_gamma   90.00
#
_symmetry.space_group_name_H-M   'P 1'
#
loop_
_entity.id
_entity.type
_entity.pdbx_description
1 polymer ?
#
loop_
_entity_poly.entity_id
_entity_poly.type
_entity_poly.pdbx_seq_one_letter_code
_entity_poly.pdbx_strand_id
1 'polypeptide(L)'
;MSGLKGNFNKSMLVGVNIPDSCLGEAAPALCCKVGKIPFFYLGLSIRGDPRRLGFGEPVVARIKNRLSGWKGRFLSFGGRLVLLKSVLTSLPVYAFSFFKAPS
;
A
#
# COMPACT_ATOMS: atom_id res chain seq x y z
N MET A 1 -7.16 22.47 -20.88
CA MET A 1 -6.04 21.79 -20.18
C MET A 1 -6.28 21.89 -18.68
N SER A 2 -6.00 20.83 -17.90
CA SER A 2 -6.42 20.73 -16.48
C SER A 2 -5.66 21.65 -15.50
N GLY A 3 -4.55 22.27 -15.92
CA GLY A 3 -3.72 23.12 -15.05
C GLY A 3 -2.96 22.37 -13.95
N LEU A 4 -3.05 21.04 -13.90
CA LEU A 4 -2.43 20.21 -12.87
C LEU A 4 -0.98 19.88 -13.23
N LYS A 5 -0.06 20.05 -12.26
CA LYS A 5 1.35 19.67 -12.37
C LYS A 5 1.58 18.31 -11.70
N GLY A 6 2.06 17.35 -12.49
CA GLY A 6 2.43 16.02 -11.98
C GLY A 6 3.62 16.06 -11.04
N ASN A 7 3.60 15.20 -10.00
CA ASN A 7 4.71 15.06 -9.07
C ASN A 7 5.63 13.91 -9.48
N PHE A 8 6.65 14.24 -10.28
CA PHE A 8 7.62 13.27 -10.79
C PHE A 8 8.45 12.56 -9.71
N ASN A 9 8.60 13.16 -8.52
CA ASN A 9 9.29 12.51 -7.40
C ASN A 9 8.48 11.36 -6.78
N LYS A 10 7.15 11.37 -6.96
CA LYS A 10 6.22 10.32 -6.52
C LYS A 10 5.80 9.39 -7.66
N SER A 11 6.16 9.72 -8.90
CA SER A 11 5.85 8.93 -10.09
C SER A 11 7.00 8.00 -10.43
N MET A 12 6.65 6.77 -10.81
CA MET A 12 7.60 5.79 -11.31
C MET A 12 6.97 5.00 -12.46
N LEU A 13 7.80 4.59 -13.42
CA LEU A 13 7.42 3.72 -14.52
C LEU A 13 7.79 2.28 -14.16
N VAL A 14 6.83 1.37 -14.23
CA VAL A 14 7.04 -0.05 -13.92
C VAL A 14 6.57 -0.87 -15.10
N GLY A 15 7.46 -1.67 -15.68
CA GLY A 15 7.14 -2.54 -16.81
C GLY A 15 6.56 -3.87 -16.32
N VAL A 16 5.54 -4.34 -17.04
CA VAL A 16 4.95 -5.67 -16.83
C VAL A 16 5.20 -6.47 -18.09
N ASN A 17 6.03 -7.52 -18.00
CA ASN A 17 6.40 -8.35 -19.15
C ASN A 17 7.09 -7.57 -20.28
N ILE A 18 7.85 -6.51 -19.94
CA ILE A 18 8.60 -5.67 -20.88
C ILE A 18 10.08 -5.68 -20.44
N PRO A 19 11.05 -5.72 -21.37
CA PRO A 19 12.47 -5.67 -21.01
C PRO A 19 12.87 -4.33 -20.39
N ASP A 20 13.87 -4.39 -19.50
CA ASP A 20 14.38 -3.21 -18.79
C ASP A 20 14.99 -2.15 -19.73
N SER A 21 15.42 -2.54 -20.93
CA SER A 21 15.91 -1.62 -21.96
C SER A 21 14.83 -0.63 -22.41
N CYS A 22 13.63 -1.12 -22.73
CA CYS A 22 12.50 -0.27 -23.11
C CYS A 22 12.05 0.65 -21.96
N LEU A 23 12.18 0.19 -20.72
CA LEU A 23 11.90 1.02 -19.54
C LEU A 23 12.91 2.17 -19.38
N GLY A 24 14.20 1.87 -19.63
CA GLY A 24 15.27 2.85 -19.58
C GLY A 24 15.14 3.96 -20.63
N GLU A 25 14.58 3.63 -21.80
CA GLU A 25 14.29 4.58 -22.87
C GLU A 25 13.03 5.42 -22.60
N ALA A 26 11.98 4.80 -22.05
CA ALA A 26 10.70 5.46 -21.81
C ALA A 26 10.68 6.35 -20.56
N ALA A 27 11.41 5.99 -19.51
CA ALA A 27 11.41 6.72 -18.24
C ALA A 27 11.90 8.18 -18.36
N PRO A 28 12.98 8.50 -19.11
CA PRO A 28 13.40 9.87 -19.40
C PRO A 28 12.34 10.67 -20.15
N ALA A 29 11.67 10.07 -21.15
CA ALA A 29 10.61 10.72 -21.92
C ALA A 29 9.42 11.12 -21.06
N LEU A 30 9.14 10.35 -20.01
CA LEU A 30 8.07 10.61 -19.02
C LEU A 30 8.56 11.37 -17.78
N CYS A 31 9.84 11.75 -17.73
CA CYS A 31 10.50 12.42 -16.60
C CYS A 31 10.27 11.71 -15.24
N CYS A 32 10.22 10.37 -15.23
CA CYS A 32 9.97 9.58 -14.03
C CYS A 32 11.05 8.53 -13.82
N LYS A 33 11.10 7.94 -12.61
CA LYS A 33 12.09 6.90 -12.27
C LYS A 33 11.61 5.53 -12.71
N VAL A 34 12.51 4.64 -13.13
CA VAL A 34 12.17 3.22 -13.32
C VAL A 34 11.96 2.58 -11.95
N GLY A 35 10.78 2.03 -11.72
CA GLY A 35 10.42 1.29 -10.52
C GLY A 35 10.61 -0.22 -10.71
N LYS A 36 10.54 -0.97 -9.60
CA LYS A 36 10.66 -2.43 -9.59
C LYS A 36 9.42 -3.08 -8.98
N ILE A 37 9.13 -4.30 -9.43
CA ILE A 37 8.09 -5.14 -8.85
C ILE A 37 8.72 -6.06 -7.79
N PRO A 38 8.05 -6.32 -6.65
CA PRO A 38 6.80 -5.68 -6.20
C PRO A 38 7.05 -4.29 -5.60
N PHE A 39 6.05 -3.40 -5.71
CA PHE A 39 6.10 -2.05 -5.12
C PHE A 39 4.86 -1.78 -4.26
N PHE A 40 4.94 -0.81 -3.35
CA PHE A 40 3.80 -0.44 -2.50
C PHE A 40 2.94 0.64 -3.13
N TYR A 41 1.63 0.39 -3.19
CA TYR A 41 0.63 1.36 -3.60
C TYR A 41 -0.56 1.31 -2.65
N LEU A 42 -0.97 2.48 -2.14
CA LEU A 42 -2.00 2.61 -1.10
C LEU A 42 -1.77 1.70 0.12
N GLY A 43 -0.51 1.30 0.35
CA GLY A 43 -0.13 0.42 1.45
C GLY A 43 -0.22 -1.07 1.23
N LEU A 44 -0.44 -1.50 0.00
CA LEU A 44 -0.41 -2.89 -0.41
C LEU A 44 0.74 -3.11 -1.38
N SER A 45 1.39 -4.26 -1.29
CA SER A 45 2.42 -4.68 -2.24
C SER A 45 1.75 -5.14 -3.53
N ILE A 46 1.79 -4.29 -4.57
CA ILE A 46 1.31 -4.64 -5.90
C ILE A 46 2.21 -5.73 -6.47
N ARG A 47 1.57 -6.81 -6.96
CA ARG A 47 2.23 -7.98 -7.57
C ARG A 47 3.21 -8.69 -6.63
N GLY A 48 3.03 -8.53 -5.32
CA GLY A 48 3.66 -9.40 -4.31
C GLY A 48 2.98 -10.77 -4.25
N ASP A 49 3.70 -11.80 -3.80
CA ASP A 49 3.12 -13.13 -3.58
C ASP A 49 2.42 -13.19 -2.21
N PRO A 50 1.08 -13.35 -2.16
CA PRO A 50 0.32 -13.42 -0.91
C PRO A 50 0.62 -14.65 -0.07
N ARG A 51 1.27 -15.69 -0.63
CA ARG A 51 1.68 -16.89 0.11
C ARG A 51 2.94 -16.67 0.93
N ARG A 52 3.69 -15.58 0.70
CA ARG A 52 4.89 -15.28 1.48
C ARG A 52 4.47 -14.77 2.86
N LEU A 53 5.11 -15.30 3.91
CA LEU A 53 4.84 -14.95 5.30
C LEU A 53 4.87 -13.43 5.55
N GLY A 54 5.83 -12.72 4.93
CA GLY A 54 5.99 -11.27 5.08
C GLY A 54 5.00 -10.42 4.28
N PHE A 55 4.12 -11.01 3.48
CA PHE A 55 3.18 -10.25 2.65
C PHE A 55 2.14 -9.49 3.47
N GLY A 56 1.62 -10.11 4.53
CA GLY A 56 0.64 -9.51 5.45
C GLY A 56 1.25 -8.61 6.52
N GLU A 57 2.58 -8.62 6.67
CA GLU A 57 3.28 -7.93 7.74
C GLU A 57 3.06 -6.39 7.76
N PRO A 58 3.00 -5.69 6.62
CA PRO A 58 2.65 -4.27 6.58
C PRO A 58 1.24 -3.97 7.11
N VAL A 59 0.28 -4.87 6.88
CA VAL A 59 -1.10 -4.72 7.39
C VAL A 59 -1.12 -4.90 8.90
N VAL A 60 -0.40 -5.91 9.42
CA VAL A 60 -0.24 -6.15 10.85
C VAL A 60 0.46 -4.97 11.54
N ALA A 61 1.53 -4.44 10.94
CA ALA A 61 2.24 -3.28 11.46
C ALA A 61 1.33 -2.05 11.56
N ARG A 62 0.47 -1.81 10.55
CA ARG A 62 -0.53 -0.73 10.58
C ARG A 62 -1.53 -0.90 11.71
N ILE A 63 -2.04 -2.12 11.92
CA ILE A 63 -2.96 -2.43 13.02
C ILE A 63 -2.29 -2.14 14.37
N LYS A 64 -1.06 -2.63 14.57
CA LYS A 64 -0.27 -2.38 15.78
C LYS A 64 -0.04 -0.89 16.02
N ASN A 65 0.30 -0.13 15.00
CA ASN A 65 0.52 1.32 15.10
C ASN A 65 -0.75 2.11 15.44
N ARG A 66 -1.92 1.67 14.95
CA ARG A 66 -3.20 2.27 15.34
C ARG A 66 -3.54 1.96 16.80
N LEU A 67 -3.37 0.70 17.21
CA LEU A 67 -3.63 0.25 18.58
C LEU A 67 -2.73 0.95 19.60
N SER A 68 -1.43 1.09 19.31
CA SER A 68 -0.50 1.82 20.18
C SER A 68 -0.90 3.30 20.30
N GLY A 69 -1.29 3.92 19.18
CA GLY A 69 -1.78 5.30 19.15
C GLY A 69 -3.09 5.51 19.92
N TRP A 70 -3.95 4.50 20.05
CA TRP A 70 -5.17 4.59 20.87
C TRP A 70 -4.93 4.28 22.34
N LYS A 71 -3.97 3.41 22.65
CA LYS A 71 -3.58 3.11 24.04
C LYS A 71 -3.07 4.35 24.77
N GLY A 72 -2.37 5.25 24.06
CA GLY A 72 -1.89 6.52 24.60
C GLY A 72 -2.94 7.64 24.68
N ARG A 73 -4.18 7.41 24.22
CA ARG A 73 -5.27 8.39 24.32
C ARG A 73 -6.17 8.03 25.49
N PHE A 74 -6.63 9.04 26.24
CA PHE A 74 -7.66 8.90 27.27
C PHE A 74 -9.05 8.66 26.64
N LEU A 75 -9.20 7.53 25.94
CA LEU A 75 -10.46 7.11 25.32
C LEU A 75 -11.27 6.27 26.30
N SER A 76 -12.58 6.54 26.35
CA SER A 76 -13.52 5.68 27.06
C SER A 76 -13.52 4.27 26.48
N PHE A 77 -13.98 3.29 27.25
CA PHE A 77 -14.11 1.91 26.78
C PHE A 77 -14.99 1.83 25.52
N GLY A 78 -16.14 2.52 25.53
CA GLY A 78 -17.03 2.61 24.36
C GLY A 78 -16.35 3.23 23.13
N GLY A 79 -15.59 4.32 23.31
CA GLY A 79 -14.85 4.95 22.22
C GLY A 79 -13.80 4.02 21.60
N ARG A 80 -13.08 3.25 22.42
CA ARG A 80 -12.13 2.24 21.94
C ARG A 80 -12.82 1.12 21.17
N LEU A 81 -13.97 0.64 21.64
CA LEU A 81 -14.74 -0.40 20.97
C LEU A 81 -15.25 0.05 19.59
N VAL A 82 -15.76 1.28 19.49
CA VAL A 82 -16.21 1.86 18.22
C VAL A 82 -15.06 2.00 17.22
N LEU A 83 -13.89 2.46 17.67
CA LEU A 83 -12.69 2.56 16.82
C LEU A 83 -12.19 1.19 16.37
N LEU A 84 -12.20 0.20 17.26
CA LEU A 84 -11.85 -1.18 16.92
C LEU A 84 -12.77 -1.69 15.80
N LYS A 85 -14.09 -1.52 15.95
CA LYS A 85 -15.09 -2.02 15.02
C LYS A 85 -15.13 -1.28 13.68
N SER A 86 -14.83 0.02 13.64
CA SER A 86 -14.88 0.82 12.41
C SER A 86 -13.54 0.88 11.65
N VAL A 87 -12.43 1.02 12.38
CA VAL A 87 -11.11 1.27 11.78
C VAL A 87 -10.28 -0.02 11.64
N LEU A 88 -10.29 -0.91 12.62
CA LEU A 88 -9.48 -2.14 12.49
C LEU A 88 -10.09 -3.18 11.58
N THR A 89 -11.42 -3.22 11.46
CA THR A 89 -12.12 -4.15 10.56
C THR A 89 -11.95 -3.77 9.09
N SER A 90 -11.85 -2.46 8.78
CA SER A 90 -11.71 -1.99 7.39
C SER A 90 -10.31 -2.25 6.81
N LEU A 91 -9.26 -2.33 7.63
CA LEU A 91 -7.89 -2.62 7.18
C LEU A 91 -7.71 -4.01 6.53
N PRO A 92 -8.10 -5.13 7.17
CA PRO A 92 -8.01 -6.45 6.57
C PRO A 92 -9.03 -6.63 5.43
N VAL A 93 -10.23 -6.04 5.54
CA VAL A 93 -11.22 -6.05 4.45
C VAL A 93 -10.66 -5.40 3.19
N TYR A 94 -9.99 -4.24 3.33
CA TYR A 94 -9.29 -3.59 2.23
C TYR A 94 -8.21 -4.49 1.64
N ALA A 95 -7.37 -5.13 2.46
CA ALA A 95 -6.34 -6.03 1.96
C ALA A 95 -6.91 -7.25 1.19
N PHE A 96 -7.94 -7.91 1.74
CA PHE A 96 -8.58 -9.06 1.10
C PHE A 96 -9.42 -8.72 -0.13
N SER A 97 -9.76 -7.44 -0.33
CA SER A 97 -10.38 -7.00 -1.58
C SER A 97 -9.42 -7.08 -2.78
N PHE A 98 -8.11 -7.01 -2.55
CA PHE A 98 -7.08 -7.10 -3.59
C PHE A 98 -6.41 -8.48 -3.66
N PHE A 99 -6.36 -9.21 -2.55
CA PHE A 99 -5.67 -10.49 -2.46
C PHE A 99 -6.63 -11.59 -2.03
N LYS A 100 -6.58 -12.71 -2.74
CA LYS A 100 -7.31 -13.91 -2.33
C LYS A 100 -6.72 -14.41 -1.01
N ALA A 101 -7.59 -14.65 -0.03
CA ALA A 101 -7.18 -15.26 1.22
C ALA A 101 -6.52 -16.62 0.90
N PRO A 102 -5.41 -16.97 1.55
CA PRO A 102 -4.84 -18.31 1.43
C PRO A 102 -5.91 -19.32 1.87
N SER A 103 -6.14 -20.32 1.03
CA SER A 103 -6.99 -21.48 1.32
C SER A 103 -6.34 -22.41 2.32
#